data_AF-A0A2N0KLA6-F1
#
_entry.id   AF-A0A2N0KLA6-F1
#
_cell.length_a   1.000
_cell.length_b   1.000
_cell.length_c   1.000
_cell.angle_alpha   90.00
_cell.angle_beta   90.00
_cell.angle_gamma   90.00
#
_symmetry.space_group_name_H-M   'P 1'
#
loop_
_entity.id
_entity.type
_entity.pdbx_description
1 polymer ?
#
loop_
_entity_poly.entity_id
_entity_poly.type
_entity_poly.pdbx_seq_one_letter_code
_entity_poly.pdbx_strand_id
1 'polypeptide(L)'
;MSRLSAFLFAALMVGAIACGGSATGPASATSPAINTGATPTPAAGPTTDAPLVAQPKLGTNVGETLPPFEFALFDGSVRSTAQLASQGRPVFLFFFATW
;
A
#
# COMPACT_ATOMS: atom_id res chain seq x y z
N MET A 1 -54.02 -6.66 9.15
CA MET A 1 -52.63 -6.14 9.08
C MET A 1 -51.75 -7.08 9.88
N SER A 2 -50.68 -7.64 9.29
CA SER A 2 -49.59 -8.41 9.94
C SER A 2 -49.22 -9.66 9.12
N ARG A 3 -48.80 -9.46 7.88
CA ARG A 3 -48.04 -10.47 7.09
C ARG A 3 -46.93 -9.83 6.26
N LEU A 4 -47.08 -8.54 5.92
CA LEU A 4 -46.01 -7.75 5.28
C LEU A 4 -44.82 -7.47 6.20
N SER A 5 -45.00 -7.47 7.53
CA SER A 5 -43.91 -7.15 8.47
C SER A 5 -42.96 -8.32 8.75
N ALA A 6 -43.37 -9.57 8.46
CA ALA A 6 -42.55 -10.76 8.72
C ALA A 6 -41.49 -10.99 7.64
N PHE A 7 -41.73 -10.51 6.41
CA PHE A 7 -40.79 -10.67 5.30
C PHE A 7 -39.58 -9.73 5.37
N LEU A 8 -39.73 -8.55 5.99
CA LEU A 8 -38.66 -7.56 6.10
C LEU A 8 -37.55 -7.96 7.08
N PHE A 9 -37.85 -8.81 8.08
CA PHE A 9 -36.86 -9.25 9.06
C PHE A 9 -36.00 -10.43 8.61
N ALA A 10 -36.48 -11.27 7.68
CA ALA A 10 -35.75 -12.43 7.19
C ALA A 10 -34.64 -12.08 6.17
N ALA A 11 -34.75 -10.92 5.51
CA ALA A 11 -33.78 -10.49 4.50
C ALA A 11 -32.49 -9.90 5.10
N LEU A 12 -32.48 -9.49 6.38
CA LEU A 12 -31.35 -8.80 6.99
C LEU A 12 -30.25 -9.74 7.53
N MET A 13 -30.47 -11.07 7.57
CA MET A 13 -29.56 -12.03 8.23
C MET A 13 -28.74 -12.93 7.30
N VAL A 14 -28.80 -12.75 5.96
CA VAL A 14 -28.08 -13.60 4.99
C VAL A 14 -26.83 -12.91 4.39
N GLY A 15 -26.47 -11.71 4.84
CA GLY A 15 -25.40 -10.92 4.21
C GLY A 15 -23.98 -11.04 4.78
N ALA A 16 -23.74 -11.84 5.83
CA ALA A 16 -22.54 -11.68 6.67
C ALA A 16 -21.56 -12.87 6.72
N ILE A 17 -21.55 -13.79 5.74
CA ILE A 17 -20.53 -14.86 5.72
C ILE A 17 -20.04 -15.11 4.28
N ALA A 18 -19.19 -14.22 3.79
CA ALA A 18 -18.34 -14.48 2.63
C ALA A 18 -16.97 -13.79 2.81
N CYS A 19 -16.19 -14.27 3.77
CA CYS A 19 -14.75 -14.06 3.79
C CYS A 19 -14.11 -15.42 4.05
N GLY A 20 -13.69 -16.09 2.97
CA GLY A 20 -13.19 -17.46 3.02
C GLY A 20 -12.08 -17.67 2.00
N GLY A 21 -10.86 -17.31 2.41
CA GLY A 21 -9.58 -17.90 2.02
C GLY A 21 -9.31 -18.26 0.55
N SER A 22 -8.51 -17.43 -0.12
CA SER A 22 -7.66 -17.91 -1.22
C SER A 22 -6.20 -17.88 -0.75
N ALA A 23 -5.75 -19.02 -0.20
CA ALA A 23 -4.34 -19.29 -0.04
C ALA A 23 -3.74 -19.50 -1.43
N THR A 24 -3.00 -18.51 -1.93
CA THR A 24 -2.09 -18.67 -3.06
C THR A 24 -0.72 -18.25 -2.57
N GLY A 25 0.15 -19.24 -2.36
CA GLY A 25 1.53 -19.00 -1.94
C GLY A 25 2.29 -18.27 -3.03
N PRO A 26 3.10 -17.24 -2.71
CA PRO A 26 4.02 -16.70 -3.69
C PRO A 26 5.21 -17.64 -3.84
N ALA A 27 5.49 -17.98 -5.10
CA ALA A 27 6.73 -18.60 -5.53
C ALA A 27 7.93 -17.79 -5.05
N SER A 28 8.94 -18.48 -4.50
CA SER A 28 10.23 -17.90 -4.15
C SER A 28 10.89 -17.29 -5.38
N ALA A 29 10.87 -15.96 -5.48
CA ALA A 29 11.72 -15.23 -6.41
C ALA A 29 13.10 -15.03 -5.77
N THR A 30 14.12 -15.70 -6.32
CA THR A 30 15.51 -15.52 -5.93
C THR A 30 15.96 -14.11 -6.30
N SER A 31 16.23 -13.27 -5.30
CA SER A 31 16.81 -11.94 -5.52
C SER A 31 18.34 -12.00 -5.50
N PRO A 32 19.07 -11.32 -6.40
CA PRO A 32 20.54 -11.31 -6.38
C PRO A 32 21.07 -10.55 -5.16
N ALA A 33 22.01 -11.16 -4.43
CA ALA A 33 22.73 -10.51 -3.34
C ALA A 33 23.70 -9.45 -3.88
N ILE A 34 23.55 -8.20 -3.44
CA ILE A 34 24.56 -7.14 -3.63
C ILE A 34 25.45 -7.14 -2.38
N ASN A 35 26.70 -7.54 -2.55
CA ASN A 35 27.74 -7.48 -1.52
C ASN A 35 27.99 -6.01 -1.13
N THR A 36 27.71 -5.68 0.12
CA THR A 36 28.01 -4.37 0.72
C THR A 36 29.43 -4.38 1.29
N GLY A 37 30.35 -3.71 0.60
CA GLY A 37 31.66 -3.35 1.13
C GLY A 37 31.67 -1.90 1.63
N ALA A 38 32.27 -1.73 2.82
CA ALA A 38 32.64 -0.49 3.51
C ALA A 38 31.57 0.22 4.37
N THR A 39 31.70 0.04 5.69
CA THR A 39 31.07 0.81 6.77
C THR A 39 31.89 2.06 7.08
N PRO A 40 31.34 3.28 7.02
CA PRO A 40 31.81 4.40 7.83
C PRO A 40 30.88 4.59 9.02
N THR A 41 31.44 4.56 10.23
CA THR A 41 30.76 4.84 11.51
C THR A 41 30.52 6.34 11.69
N PRO A 42 29.27 6.82 11.87
CA PRO A 42 29.02 8.18 12.32
C PRO A 42 28.83 8.24 13.85
N ALA A 43 29.44 9.24 14.48
CA ALA A 43 29.38 9.52 15.91
C ALA A 43 27.96 9.86 16.40
N ALA A 44 27.60 9.32 17.57
CA ALA A 44 26.28 9.50 18.18
C ALA A 44 26.11 10.91 18.76
N GLY A 45 25.22 11.70 18.16
CA GLY A 45 24.62 12.89 18.79
C GLY A 45 23.40 12.50 19.65
N PRO A 46 22.94 13.36 20.56
CA PRO A 46 21.82 13.06 21.45
C PRO A 46 20.51 12.92 20.66
N THR A 47 19.99 11.69 20.59
CA THR A 47 18.70 11.37 19.99
C THR A 47 17.59 11.88 20.89
N THR A 48 16.95 12.98 20.51
CA THR A 48 15.61 13.31 21.00
C THR A 48 14.67 12.21 20.52
N ASP A 49 14.12 11.45 21.47
CA ASP A 49 13.20 10.35 21.23
C ASP A 49 11.85 10.91 20.73
N ALA A 50 11.82 11.26 19.45
CA ALA A 50 10.58 11.56 18.76
C ALA A 50 9.81 10.24 18.58
N PRO A 51 8.49 10.21 18.82
CA PRO A 51 7.71 8.98 18.70
C PRO A 51 7.91 8.40 17.31
N LEU A 52 8.47 7.18 17.27
CA LEU A 52 8.70 6.41 16.07
C LEU A 52 7.33 6.05 15.47
N VAL A 53 6.78 6.96 14.67
CA VAL A 53 5.60 6.67 13.85
C VAL A 53 6.02 5.52 12.94
N ALA A 54 5.43 4.34 13.16
CA ALA A 54 5.70 3.16 12.35
C ALA A 54 5.38 3.49 10.88
N GLN A 55 6.41 3.81 10.09
CA GLN A 55 6.25 4.05 8.67
C GLN A 55 5.96 2.70 8.00
N PRO A 56 4.97 2.65 7.09
CA PRO A 56 4.72 1.42 6.37
C PRO A 56 5.95 1.05 5.53
N LYS A 57 6.24 -0.24 5.47
CA LYS A 57 7.36 -0.79 4.70
C LYS A 57 7.27 -0.34 3.23
N LEU A 58 8.41 0.04 2.64
CA LEU A 58 8.49 0.30 1.20
C LEU A 58 8.38 -1.00 0.40
N GLY A 59 7.57 -0.99 -0.67
CA GLY A 59 7.44 -2.12 -1.58
C GLY A 59 6.27 -1.98 -2.56
N THR A 60 5.95 -3.08 -3.23
CA THR A 60 4.95 -3.11 -4.32
C THR A 60 3.74 -3.98 -3.98
N ASN A 61 3.66 -4.53 -2.77
CA ASN A 61 2.52 -5.32 -2.32
C ASN A 61 1.42 -4.43 -1.72
N VAL A 62 0.20 -4.97 -1.63
CA VAL A 62 -0.90 -4.29 -0.95
C VAL A 62 -0.54 -4.06 0.53
N GLY A 63 -0.71 -2.83 1.00
CA GLY A 63 -0.37 -2.42 2.36
C GLY A 63 1.07 -1.91 2.52
N GLU A 64 1.93 -2.06 1.50
CA GLU A 64 3.24 -1.43 1.47
C GLU A 64 3.16 -0.01 0.88
N THR A 65 4.09 0.85 1.30
CA THR A 65 4.25 2.18 0.71
C THR A 65 5.01 2.09 -0.60
N LEU A 66 4.50 2.74 -1.64
CA LEU A 66 5.17 2.81 -2.94
C LEU A 66 6.55 3.48 -2.81
N PRO A 67 7.59 2.96 -3.48
CA PRO A 67 8.85 3.66 -3.60
C PRO A 67 8.67 5.08 -4.18
N PRO A 68 9.45 6.06 -3.72
CA PRO A 68 9.39 7.42 -4.25
C PRO A 68 9.92 7.46 -5.69
N PHE A 69 9.13 8.00 -6.60
CA PHE A 69 9.57 8.33 -7.96
C PHE A 69 8.85 9.56 -8.49
N GLU A 70 9.43 10.16 -9.53
CA GLU A 70 8.89 11.30 -10.24
C GLU A 70 8.46 10.91 -11.65
N PHE A 71 7.46 11.61 -12.17
CA PHE A 71 6.95 11.42 -13.52
C PHE A 71 6.45 12.75 -14.09
N ALA A 72 6.60 12.90 -15.41
CA ALA A 72 6.07 14.04 -16.14
C ALA A 72 4.63 13.78 -16.56
N LEU A 73 3.76 14.77 -16.36
CA LEU A 73 2.41 14.80 -16.91
C LEU A 73 2.44 15.33 -18.35
N PHE A 74 1.32 15.15 -19.05
CA PHE A 74 1.16 15.60 -20.45
C PHE A 74 1.31 17.12 -20.62
N ASP A 75 1.08 17.89 -19.55
CA ASP A 75 1.25 19.35 -19.51
C ASP A 75 2.71 19.77 -19.26
N GLY A 76 3.63 18.81 -19.14
CA GLY A 76 5.05 19.04 -18.85
C GLY A 76 5.36 19.24 -17.36
N SER A 77 4.35 19.25 -16.49
CA SER A 77 4.59 19.35 -15.05
C SER A 77 5.14 18.05 -14.47
N VAL A 78 6.04 18.15 -13.50
CA VAL A 78 6.61 17.00 -12.79
C VAL A 78 5.84 16.77 -11.49
N ARG A 79 5.47 15.52 -11.23
CA ARG A 79 4.81 15.08 -9.99
C ARG A 79 5.56 13.92 -9.37
N SER A 80 5.48 13.79 -8.05
CA SER A 80 6.04 12.66 -7.31
C SER A 80 4.98 11.82 -6.61
N THR A 81 5.29 10.55 -6.36
CA THR A 81 4.42 9.69 -5.55
C THR A 81 4.27 10.17 -4.11
N ALA A 82 5.28 10.84 -3.54
CA ALA A 82 5.18 11.46 -2.22
C ALA A 82 4.16 12.62 -2.19
N GLN A 83 4.13 13.45 -3.24
CA GLN A 83 3.13 14.51 -3.37
C GLN A 83 1.73 13.92 -3.50
N LEU A 84 1.55 12.87 -4.30
CA LEU A 84 0.26 12.18 -4.43
C LEU A 84 -0.19 11.56 -3.10
N ALA A 85 0.70 10.88 -2.37
CA ALA A 85 0.40 10.28 -1.08
C ALA A 85 0.00 11.33 -0.03
N SER A 86 0.63 12.50 -0.04
CA SER A 86 0.33 13.59 0.89
C SER A 86 -1.09 14.16 0.75
N GLN A 87 -1.77 13.92 -0.38
CA GLN A 87 -3.13 14.38 -0.62
C GLN A 87 -4.19 13.61 0.18
N GLY A 88 -3.82 12.46 0.78
CA GLY A 88 -4.71 11.67 1.62
C GLY A 88 -5.89 11.04 0.85
N ARG A 89 -5.77 10.88 -0.48
CA ARG A 89 -6.78 10.27 -1.34
C ARG A 89 -6.24 8.99 -1.97
N PRO A 90 -7.06 7.96 -2.19
CA PRO A 90 -6.64 6.80 -2.97
C PRO A 90 -6.21 7.22 -4.38
N VAL A 91 -5.06 6.75 -4.82
CA VAL A 91 -4.52 6.99 -6.16
C VAL A 91 -4.26 5.65 -6.83
N PHE A 92 -4.67 5.53 -8.09
CA PHE A 92 -4.43 4.36 -8.92
C PHE A 92 -3.42 4.72 -10.01
N LEU A 93 -2.31 4.00 -10.04
CA LEU A 93 -1.24 4.18 -11.03
C LEU A 93 -1.32 3.04 -12.05
N PHE A 94 -1.48 3.40 -13.33
CA PHE A 94 -1.49 2.47 -14.44
C PHE A 94 -0.23 2.65 -15.26
N PHE A 95 0.53 1.57 -15.45
CA PHE A 95 1.72 1.55 -16.28
C PHE A 95 1.45 0.71 -17.52
N PHE A 96 1.67 1.29 -18.69
CA PHE A 96 1.52 0.61 -19.97
C PHE A 96 2.65 1.05 -20.90
N ALA A 97 2.99 0.15 -21.83
CA ALA A 97 3.91 0.45 -22.92
C ALA A 97 3.10 0.65 -24.21
N THR A 98 3.58 1.54 -25.07
CA THR A 98 2.93 1.88 -26.36
C THR A 98 3.67 1.28 -27.57
N TRP A 99 4.58 0.33 -27.32
CA TRP A 99 5.36 -0.35 -28.35
C TRP A 99 4.69 -1.64 -28.84
#